data_AF-A0A9E1XBP6-F1
#
_entry.id   AF-A0A9E1XBP6-F1
#
_cell.length_a   1.000
_cell.length_b   1.000
_cell.length_c   1.000
_cell.angle_alpha   90.00
_cell.angle_beta   90.00
_cell.angle_gamma   90.00
#
_symmetry.space_group_name_H-M   'P 1'
#
loop_
_entity.id
_entity.type
_entity.pdbx_description
1 polymer ?
#
loop_
_entity_poly.entity_id
_entity_poly.type
_entity_poly.pdbx_seq_one_letter_code
_entity_poly.pdbx_strand_id
1 'polypeptide(L)'
;MIKYISLILFIGLAWGQKEYNIDYIVKQGVVYKGKFNDEIVNGNIFKMSGEMKLPLGKMKDGKKTGKWMVWYNDGTKKQEGTFNADGRRDGLWTHWDKSNGKEYKGKVEVSFEDGGVIGTMIYNGGGFAWYPNNEIKSYNSYKNGTLDGLITRWYDNGQRETEYTLKNRNYDGLFTRWLVNGVKEREGTFTNGKKDGKWTQWYDNGHKMYEGIYKGLDKWSDPQLDGLYTGWYDNGEKRSYGTYKVGEKDGKWTYWYKNGQKMDEEIYKDGELITEKKWNKDGSVNK
;
A
#
# COMPACT_ATOMS: atom_id res chain seq x y z
N MET A 1 -68.14 0.48 -47.13
CA MET A 1 -66.73 0.65 -47.53
C MET A 1 -65.92 0.88 -46.26
N ILE A 2 -65.36 -0.17 -45.66
CA ILE A 2 -64.51 -0.07 -44.46
C ILE A 2 -63.21 -0.79 -44.80
N LYS A 3 -62.12 -0.03 -44.91
CA LYS A 3 -60.76 -0.55 -45.18
C LYS A 3 -60.11 -0.92 -43.86
N TYR A 4 -59.71 -2.18 -43.71
CA TYR A 4 -58.83 -2.63 -42.63
C TYR A 4 -57.40 -2.17 -42.92
N ILE A 5 -56.83 -1.34 -42.05
CA ILE A 5 -55.41 -1.01 -42.03
C ILE A 5 -54.73 -2.09 -41.18
N SER A 6 -53.94 -2.95 -41.82
CA SER A 6 -53.08 -3.90 -41.10
C SER A 6 -51.89 -3.15 -40.54
N LEU A 7 -51.85 -3.01 -39.21
CA LEU A 7 -50.72 -2.45 -38.47
C LEU A 7 -49.70 -3.57 -38.25
N ILE A 8 -48.64 -3.60 -39.04
CA ILE A 8 -47.51 -4.53 -38.82
C ILE A 8 -46.66 -3.97 -37.68
N LEU A 9 -46.69 -4.64 -36.54
CA LEU A 9 -45.87 -4.34 -35.37
C LEU A 9 -44.45 -4.91 -35.60
N PHE A 10 -43.47 -4.04 -35.85
CA PHE A 10 -42.06 -4.43 -35.81
C PHE A 10 -41.64 -4.61 -34.34
N ILE A 11 -41.57 -5.86 -33.87
CA ILE A 11 -40.91 -6.19 -32.61
C ILE A 11 -39.40 -6.20 -32.89
N GLY A 12 -38.74 -5.07 -32.64
CA GLY A 12 -37.28 -5.01 -32.56
C GLY A 12 -36.82 -5.78 -31.32
N LEU A 13 -36.35 -7.01 -31.49
CA LEU A 13 -35.62 -7.75 -30.45
C LEU A 13 -34.28 -7.04 -30.22
N ALA A 14 -34.24 -6.13 -29.25
CA ALA A 14 -32.98 -5.67 -28.68
C ALA A 14 -32.37 -6.84 -27.90
N TRP A 15 -31.38 -7.53 -28.51
CA TRP A 15 -30.60 -8.53 -27.79
C TRP A 15 -29.85 -7.82 -26.67
N GLY A 16 -30.30 -8.02 -25.42
CA GLY A 16 -29.63 -7.49 -24.24
C GLY A 16 -28.19 -7.98 -24.18
N GLN A 17 -27.24 -7.07 -24.04
CA GLN A 17 -25.84 -7.42 -23.88
C GLN A 17 -25.67 -8.26 -22.60
N LYS A 18 -25.11 -9.48 -22.70
CA LYS A 18 -24.86 -10.36 -21.54
C LYS A 18 -24.06 -9.61 -20.47
N GLU A 19 -24.35 -9.89 -19.20
CA GLU A 19 -23.63 -9.30 -18.08
C GLU A 19 -22.99 -10.36 -17.18
N TYR A 20 -21.80 -10.08 -16.68
CA TYR A 20 -21.02 -11.00 -15.85
C TYR A 20 -20.54 -10.30 -14.58
N ASN A 21 -20.70 -10.97 -13.44
CA ASN A 21 -20.00 -10.55 -12.22
C ASN A 21 -18.53 -10.99 -12.32
N ILE A 22 -17.60 -10.07 -12.07
CA ILE A 22 -16.16 -10.29 -12.10
C ILE A 22 -15.71 -11.43 -11.19
N ASP A 23 -16.42 -11.66 -10.08
CA ASP A 23 -16.06 -12.70 -9.09
C ASP A 23 -16.34 -14.13 -9.61
N TYR A 24 -17.12 -14.26 -10.68
CA TYR A 24 -17.46 -15.53 -11.33
C TYR A 24 -16.76 -15.75 -12.68
N ILE A 25 -15.76 -14.93 -13.00
CA ILE A 25 -14.92 -15.14 -14.18
C ILE A 25 -13.44 -15.25 -13.75
N VAL A 26 -12.67 -16.05 -14.47
CA VAL A 26 -11.27 -16.33 -14.19
C VAL A 26 -10.42 -16.12 -15.44
N LYS A 27 -9.21 -15.57 -15.25
CA LYS A 27 -8.25 -15.41 -16.35
C LYS A 27 -7.54 -16.75 -16.59
N GLN A 28 -7.70 -17.30 -17.79
CA GLN A 28 -6.98 -18.49 -18.28
C GLN A 28 -6.11 -18.09 -19.47
N GLY A 29 -4.78 -18.05 -19.29
CA GLY A 29 -3.87 -17.51 -20.29
C GLY A 29 -4.11 -16.02 -20.55
N VAL A 30 -4.46 -15.68 -21.79
CA VAL A 30 -4.72 -14.27 -22.22
C VAL A 30 -6.20 -13.87 -22.22
N VAL A 31 -7.12 -14.80 -21.90
CA VAL A 31 -8.58 -14.57 -21.94
C VAL A 31 -9.24 -14.82 -20.58
N TYR A 32 -10.37 -14.17 -20.36
CA TYR A 32 -11.27 -14.43 -19.24
C TYR A 32 -12.39 -15.39 -19.68
N LYS A 33 -12.66 -16.36 -18.83
CA LYS A 33 -13.73 -17.35 -18.99
C LYS A 33 -14.59 -17.45 -17.74
N GLY A 34 -15.83 -17.91 -17.88
CA GLY A 34 -16.70 -18.21 -16.74
C GLY A 34 -16.12 -19.33 -15.88
N LYS A 35 -16.07 -19.11 -14.56
CA LYS A 35 -15.42 -20.00 -13.60
C LYS A 35 -15.98 -21.42 -13.57
N PHE A 36 -17.25 -21.59 -13.94
CA PHE A 36 -17.98 -22.86 -13.82
C PHE A 36 -18.41 -23.48 -15.16
N ASN A 37 -18.28 -22.73 -16.25
CA ASN A 37 -18.76 -23.16 -17.58
C ASN A 37 -17.70 -23.02 -18.68
N ASP A 38 -16.52 -22.49 -18.36
CA ASP A 38 -15.42 -22.19 -19.28
C ASP A 38 -15.82 -21.34 -20.51
N GLU A 39 -16.99 -20.68 -20.47
CA GLU A 39 -17.48 -19.82 -21.54
C GLU A 39 -16.60 -18.58 -21.67
N ILE A 40 -16.15 -18.27 -22.90
CA ILE A 40 -15.39 -17.04 -23.17
C ILE A 40 -16.28 -15.83 -22.88
N VAL A 41 -15.81 -14.95 -22.00
CA VAL A 41 -16.60 -13.82 -21.53
C VAL A 41 -16.75 -12.78 -22.64
N ASN A 42 -18.00 -12.49 -23.01
CA ASN A 42 -18.34 -11.47 -24.00
C ASN A 42 -19.59 -10.71 -23.54
N GLY A 43 -19.41 -9.47 -23.07
CA GLY A 43 -20.48 -8.68 -22.46
C GLY A 43 -20.01 -7.60 -21.48
N ASN A 44 -20.97 -7.04 -20.74
CA ASN A 44 -20.71 -6.06 -19.67
C ASN A 44 -20.22 -6.78 -18.42
N ILE A 45 -19.27 -6.16 -17.73
CA ILE A 45 -18.69 -6.69 -16.50
C ILE A 45 -19.05 -5.76 -15.35
N PHE A 46 -19.44 -6.34 -14.22
CA PHE A 46 -19.70 -5.62 -12.98
C PHE A 46 -19.10 -6.33 -11.77
N LYS A 47 -19.04 -5.65 -10.64
CA LYS A 47 -18.68 -6.21 -9.32
C LYS A 47 -19.79 -5.90 -8.32
N MET A 48 -20.04 -6.81 -7.38
CA MET A 48 -20.87 -6.51 -6.21
C MET A 48 -20.01 -5.97 -5.07
N SER A 49 -20.50 -4.93 -4.40
CA SER A 49 -19.93 -4.44 -3.14
C SER A 49 -21.07 -4.20 -2.15
N GLY A 50 -21.27 -5.14 -1.23
CA GLY A 50 -22.53 -5.23 -0.48
C GLY A 50 -23.69 -5.39 -1.47
N GLU A 51 -24.69 -4.52 -1.35
CA GLU A 51 -25.85 -4.49 -2.25
C GLU A 51 -25.60 -3.69 -3.55
N MET A 52 -24.46 -3.01 -3.67
CA MET A 52 -24.16 -2.16 -4.83
C MET A 52 -23.65 -2.97 -6.01
N LYS A 53 -24.28 -2.77 -7.18
CA LYS A 53 -23.81 -3.28 -8.47
C LYS A 53 -22.95 -2.22 -9.17
N LEU A 54 -21.64 -2.43 -9.18
CA LEU A 54 -20.66 -1.47 -9.69
C LEU A 54 -20.19 -1.86 -11.11
N PRO A 55 -20.44 -1.04 -12.14
CA PRO A 55 -20.05 -1.38 -13.52
C PRO A 55 -18.54 -1.25 -13.71
N LEU A 56 -17.89 -2.28 -14.26
CA LEU A 56 -16.45 -2.29 -14.48
C LEU A 56 -16.04 -1.99 -15.91
N GLY A 57 -16.80 -2.42 -16.90
CA GLY A 57 -16.47 -2.21 -18.31
C GLY A 57 -17.04 -3.30 -19.21
N LYS A 58 -16.42 -3.50 -20.37
CA LYS A 58 -16.85 -4.52 -21.34
C LYS A 58 -15.72 -5.49 -21.66
N MET A 59 -16.07 -6.74 -21.91
CA MET A 59 -15.19 -7.73 -22.50
C MET A 59 -15.70 -8.16 -23.87
N LYS A 60 -14.77 -8.39 -24.78
CA LYS A 60 -15.00 -9.01 -26.09
C LYS A 60 -13.96 -10.10 -26.27
N ASP A 61 -14.40 -11.31 -26.65
CA ASP A 61 -13.55 -12.49 -26.84
C ASP A 61 -12.63 -12.77 -25.63
N GLY A 62 -13.18 -12.57 -24.43
CA GLY A 62 -12.47 -12.78 -23.16
C GLY A 62 -11.43 -11.71 -22.84
N LYS A 63 -11.33 -10.61 -23.60
CA LYS A 63 -10.40 -9.51 -23.35
C LYS A 63 -11.13 -8.25 -22.93
N LYS A 64 -10.54 -7.47 -22.00
CA LYS A 64 -11.07 -6.16 -21.60
C LYS A 64 -11.03 -5.20 -22.79
N THR A 65 -12.09 -4.44 -23.04
CA THR A 65 -12.12 -3.47 -24.14
C THR A 65 -12.90 -2.22 -23.76
N GLY A 66 -12.53 -1.10 -24.37
CA GLY A 66 -13.19 0.19 -24.19
C GLY A 66 -12.99 0.75 -22.78
N LYS A 67 -13.92 1.60 -22.34
CA LYS A 67 -13.84 2.25 -21.04
C LYS A 67 -14.02 1.24 -19.91
N TRP A 68 -13.11 1.28 -18.94
CA TRP A 68 -13.13 0.52 -17.71
C TRP A 68 -13.07 1.44 -16.49
N MET A 69 -13.74 1.01 -15.43
CA MET A 69 -13.80 1.67 -14.12
C MET A 69 -13.46 0.65 -13.05
N VAL A 70 -12.73 1.10 -12.03
CA VAL A 70 -12.45 0.35 -10.81
C VAL A 70 -12.98 1.17 -9.66
N TRP A 71 -13.52 0.51 -8.64
CA TRP A 71 -14.21 1.15 -7.52
C TRP A 71 -13.60 0.70 -6.20
N TYR A 72 -13.67 1.56 -5.20
CA TYR A 72 -13.51 1.20 -3.80
C TYR A 72 -14.78 0.48 -3.29
N ASN A 73 -14.67 -0.19 -2.14
CA ASN A 73 -15.79 -0.95 -1.57
C ASN A 73 -16.99 -0.07 -1.16
N ASP A 74 -16.78 1.23 -0.96
CA ASP A 74 -17.85 2.20 -0.68
C ASP A 74 -18.51 2.77 -1.95
N GLY A 75 -18.14 2.27 -3.13
CA GLY A 75 -18.67 2.74 -4.41
C GLY A 75 -18.01 4.02 -4.93
N THR A 76 -17.01 4.58 -4.26
CA THR A 76 -16.23 5.70 -4.82
C THR A 76 -15.29 5.20 -5.93
N LYS A 77 -15.08 6.01 -6.96
CA LYS A 77 -14.27 5.62 -8.12
C LYS A 77 -12.79 5.55 -7.71
N LYS A 78 -12.15 4.41 -7.96
CA LYS A 78 -10.72 4.13 -7.71
C LYS A 78 -9.87 4.36 -8.95
N GLN A 79 -10.32 3.91 -10.12
CA GLN A 79 -9.65 4.12 -11.40
C GLN A 79 -10.63 4.24 -12.55
N GLU A 80 -10.23 4.88 -13.64
CA GLU A 80 -10.86 4.71 -14.94
C GLU A 80 -9.86 4.88 -16.08
N GLY A 81 -10.16 4.29 -17.23
CA GLY A 81 -9.43 4.51 -18.47
C GLY A 81 -9.89 3.54 -19.54
N THR A 82 -9.10 3.39 -20.60
CA THR A 82 -9.49 2.60 -21.77
C THR A 82 -8.60 1.38 -21.94
N PHE A 83 -9.18 0.27 -22.41
CA PHE A 83 -8.45 -0.86 -22.97
C PHE A 83 -8.65 -0.91 -24.49
N ASN A 84 -7.58 -1.21 -25.23
CA ASN A 84 -7.64 -1.48 -26.66
C ASN A 84 -8.19 -2.91 -26.93
N ALA A 85 -8.35 -3.25 -28.21
CA ALA A 85 -8.90 -4.54 -28.64
C ALA A 85 -8.05 -5.76 -28.20
N ASP A 86 -6.77 -5.56 -27.88
CA ASP A 86 -5.87 -6.62 -27.41
C ASP A 86 -5.96 -6.86 -25.90
N GLY A 87 -6.84 -6.14 -25.18
CA GLY A 87 -6.94 -6.26 -23.73
C GLY A 87 -5.86 -5.49 -22.98
N ARG A 88 -5.17 -4.56 -23.66
CA ARG A 88 -4.09 -3.74 -23.09
C ARG A 88 -4.60 -2.33 -22.78
N ARG A 89 -4.09 -1.71 -21.72
CA ARG A 89 -4.43 -0.32 -21.36
C ARG A 89 -4.02 0.62 -22.50
N ASP A 90 -4.87 1.59 -22.79
CA ASP A 90 -4.70 2.56 -23.88
C ASP A 90 -5.18 3.96 -23.43
N GLY A 91 -4.43 4.99 -23.83
CA GLY A 91 -4.76 6.39 -23.57
C GLY A 91 -4.66 6.85 -22.10
N LEU A 92 -5.50 7.83 -21.74
CA LEU A 92 -5.53 8.45 -20.42
C LEU A 92 -6.16 7.51 -19.38
N TRP A 93 -5.48 7.33 -18.25
CA TRP A 93 -6.03 6.66 -17.08
C TRP A 93 -5.99 7.60 -15.88
N THR A 94 -7.08 7.62 -15.13
CA THR A 94 -7.21 8.39 -13.90
C THR A 94 -7.25 7.45 -12.70
N HIS A 95 -6.54 7.82 -11.64
CA HIS A 95 -6.54 7.12 -10.36
C HIS A 95 -6.88 8.09 -9.22
N TRP A 96 -7.71 7.63 -8.30
CA TRP A 96 -8.06 8.38 -7.08
C TRP A 96 -7.54 7.62 -5.87
N ASP A 97 -6.74 8.26 -5.01
CA ASP A 97 -6.27 7.67 -3.75
C ASP A 97 -7.13 8.15 -2.58
N LYS A 98 -7.82 7.22 -1.94
CA LYS A 98 -8.74 7.51 -0.83
C LYS A 98 -8.02 7.75 0.51
N SER A 99 -6.77 7.31 0.66
CA SER A 99 -6.06 7.38 1.95
C SER A 99 -5.58 8.77 2.33
N ASN A 100 -5.40 9.67 1.35
CA ASN A 100 -4.95 11.05 1.56
C ASN A 100 -5.80 12.09 0.79
N GLY A 101 -6.85 11.67 0.10
CA GLY A 101 -7.73 12.53 -0.69
C GLY A 101 -7.11 13.09 -1.97
N LYS A 102 -5.95 12.61 -2.42
CA LYS A 102 -5.27 13.11 -3.63
C LYS A 102 -5.75 12.38 -4.89
N GLU A 103 -5.92 13.16 -5.95
CA GLU A 103 -6.26 12.68 -7.30
C GLU A 103 -5.00 12.64 -8.18
N TYR A 104 -4.80 11.56 -8.93
CA TYR A 104 -3.67 11.36 -9.84
C TYR A 104 -4.22 11.09 -11.26
N LYS A 105 -3.98 12.00 -12.22
CA LYS A 105 -4.47 11.87 -13.62
C LYS A 105 -3.31 11.76 -14.60
N GLY A 106 -3.06 10.64 -15.26
CA GLY A 106 -1.95 10.63 -16.22
C GLY A 106 -2.20 9.81 -17.47
N LYS A 107 -1.40 10.10 -18.50
CA LYS A 107 -1.44 9.39 -19.78
C LYS A 107 -0.58 8.14 -19.66
N VAL A 108 -1.15 6.97 -19.92
CA VAL A 108 -0.39 5.71 -19.93
C VAL A 108 0.36 5.63 -21.25
N GLU A 109 1.69 5.71 -21.19
CA GLU A 109 2.56 5.38 -22.31
C GLU A 109 3.10 3.97 -22.06
N VAL A 110 2.59 3.01 -22.83
CA VAL A 110 3.02 1.61 -22.80
C VAL A 110 4.23 1.48 -23.73
N SER A 111 5.43 1.29 -23.17
CA SER A 111 6.59 0.81 -23.90
C SER A 111 6.92 -0.61 -23.47
N PHE A 112 7.30 -1.45 -24.43
CA PHE A 112 7.65 -2.86 -24.20
C PHE A 112 9.15 -3.05 -24.23
N GLU A 113 9.69 -3.68 -23.18
CA GLU A 113 10.76 -4.69 -23.31
C GLU A 113 10.45 -5.83 -22.33
N ASP A 114 10.35 -7.04 -22.87
CA ASP A 114 10.51 -8.35 -22.24
C ASP A 114 9.80 -8.61 -20.89
N GLY A 115 8.46 -8.55 -20.91
CA GLY A 115 7.62 -9.19 -19.91
C GLY A 115 7.32 -8.37 -18.64
N GLY A 116 7.87 -7.17 -18.53
CA GLY A 116 7.45 -6.16 -17.55
C GLY A 116 6.45 -5.19 -18.17
N VAL A 117 5.23 -5.10 -17.64
CA VAL A 117 4.34 -3.98 -17.97
C VAL A 117 4.89 -2.73 -17.30
N ILE A 118 5.71 -1.96 -18.02
CA ILE A 118 6.02 -0.57 -17.69
C ILE A 118 5.03 0.29 -18.48
N GLY A 119 3.87 0.59 -17.89
CA GLY A 119 3.07 1.70 -18.40
C GLY A 119 3.43 2.96 -17.62
N THR A 120 4.18 3.86 -18.22
CA THR A 120 4.49 5.12 -17.54
C THR A 120 3.23 5.98 -17.60
N MET A 121 2.50 6.12 -16.50
CA MET A 121 1.45 7.13 -16.39
C MET A 121 2.10 8.45 -15.97
N ILE A 122 2.32 9.37 -16.93
CA ILE A 122 2.95 10.68 -16.66
C ILE A 122 1.88 11.66 -16.17
N TYR A 123 2.01 12.13 -14.94
CA TYR A 123 1.25 13.26 -14.39
C TYR A 123 2.16 14.14 -13.54
N ASN A 124 2.36 15.41 -13.92
CA ASN A 124 3.21 16.34 -13.16
C ASN A 124 4.58 15.74 -12.80
N GLY A 125 5.13 14.92 -13.69
CA GLY A 125 6.36 14.19 -13.47
C GLY A 125 6.23 12.85 -12.73
N GLY A 126 5.05 12.27 -12.48
CA GLY A 126 4.91 10.91 -11.88
C GLY A 126 4.95 9.74 -12.88
N GLY A 127 5.04 8.49 -12.41
CA GLY A 127 5.02 7.26 -13.22
C GLY A 127 4.51 6.06 -12.42
N PHE A 128 3.60 5.26 -12.98
CA PHE A 128 3.04 4.07 -12.33
C PHE A 128 3.66 2.77 -12.89
N ALA A 129 3.55 1.68 -12.15
CA ALA A 129 3.83 0.33 -12.63
C ALA A 129 2.74 -0.63 -12.12
N TRP A 130 2.52 -1.75 -12.81
CA TRP A 130 1.50 -2.74 -12.45
C TRP A 130 2.07 -4.15 -12.35
N TYR A 131 1.41 -4.99 -11.58
CA TYR A 131 1.62 -6.44 -11.57
C TYR A 131 0.96 -7.11 -12.79
N PRO A 132 1.32 -8.36 -13.12
CA PRO A 132 0.67 -9.13 -14.20
C PRO A 132 -0.85 -9.32 -14.03
N ASN A 133 -1.35 -9.19 -12.79
CA ASN A 133 -2.78 -9.22 -12.46
C ASN A 133 -3.50 -7.88 -12.75
N ASN A 134 -2.78 -6.83 -13.16
CA ASN A 134 -3.24 -5.44 -13.40
C ASN A 134 -3.50 -4.58 -12.15
N GLU A 135 -3.18 -5.05 -10.95
CA GLU A 135 -3.13 -4.20 -9.75
C GLU A 135 -1.89 -3.30 -9.78
N ILE A 136 -1.99 -2.12 -9.15
CA ILE A 136 -0.87 -1.17 -9.09
C ILE A 136 0.24 -1.81 -8.27
N LYS A 137 1.45 -1.75 -8.79
CA LYS A 137 2.69 -2.19 -8.12
C LYS A 137 3.42 -1.02 -7.48
N SER A 138 3.52 0.10 -8.20
CA SER A 138 4.20 1.29 -7.68
C SER A 138 3.75 2.58 -8.35
N TYR A 139 4.04 3.69 -7.69
CA TYR A 139 3.95 5.06 -8.13
C TYR A 139 5.27 5.74 -7.78
N ASN A 140 5.82 6.48 -8.73
CA ASN A 140 7.13 7.12 -8.65
C ASN A 140 6.98 8.57 -9.09
N SER A 141 7.28 9.54 -8.22
CA SER A 141 7.30 10.97 -8.56
C SER A 141 8.68 11.38 -9.07
N TYR A 142 8.72 12.10 -10.18
CA TYR A 142 9.92 12.63 -10.80
C TYR A 142 9.86 14.16 -10.82
N LYS A 143 11.00 14.79 -10.59
CA LYS A 143 11.22 16.23 -10.76
C LYS A 143 12.32 16.40 -11.81
N ASN A 144 12.03 17.19 -12.86
CA ASN A 144 12.95 17.43 -13.98
C ASN A 144 13.53 16.15 -14.60
N GLY A 145 12.69 15.10 -14.74
CA GLY A 145 13.10 13.81 -15.31
C GLY A 145 13.90 12.90 -14.37
N THR A 146 14.17 13.32 -13.13
CA THR A 146 14.84 12.50 -12.11
C THR A 146 13.89 12.06 -11.02
N LEU A 147 14.05 10.84 -10.51
CA LEU A 147 13.24 10.30 -9.41
C LEU A 147 13.52 11.09 -8.13
N ASP A 148 12.65 12.06 -7.84
CA ASP A 148 12.79 13.07 -6.79
C ASP A 148 11.38 13.50 -6.37
N GLY A 149 10.90 12.85 -5.33
CA GLY A 149 9.54 12.98 -4.81
C GLY A 149 9.04 11.68 -4.18
N LEU A 150 7.72 11.61 -4.02
CA LEU A 150 7.03 10.49 -3.40
C LEU A 150 7.14 9.21 -4.24
N ILE A 151 7.47 8.11 -3.57
CA ILE A 151 7.39 6.76 -4.09
C ILE A 151 6.45 5.97 -3.20
N THR A 152 5.48 5.31 -3.82
CA THR A 152 4.55 4.40 -3.13
C THR A 152 4.60 3.05 -3.83
N ARG A 153 4.61 1.97 -3.04
CA ARG A 153 4.54 0.59 -3.52
C ARG A 153 3.38 -0.11 -2.86
N TRP A 154 2.81 -1.05 -3.59
CA TRP A 154 1.69 -1.87 -3.14
C TRP A 154 2.02 -3.34 -3.33
N TYR A 155 1.50 -4.18 -2.45
CA TYR A 155 1.42 -5.62 -2.64
C TYR A 155 0.48 -5.95 -3.82
N ASP A 156 0.56 -7.18 -4.33
CA ASP A 156 -0.27 -7.67 -5.43
C ASP A 156 -1.78 -7.74 -5.10
N ASN A 157 -2.11 -7.76 -3.81
CA ASN A 157 -3.47 -7.64 -3.27
C ASN A 157 -3.97 -6.18 -3.20
N GLY A 158 -3.15 -5.20 -3.59
CA GLY A 158 -3.47 -3.78 -3.58
C GLY A 158 -3.30 -3.07 -2.23
N GLN A 159 -2.83 -3.77 -1.18
CA GLN A 159 -2.45 -3.17 0.10
C GLN A 159 -1.16 -2.37 -0.07
N ARG A 160 -1.03 -1.21 0.61
CA ARG A 160 0.23 -0.44 0.61
C ARG A 160 1.34 -1.29 1.24
N GLU A 161 2.50 -1.31 0.60
CA GLU A 161 3.70 -2.01 1.07
C GLU A 161 4.68 -1.00 1.67
N THR A 162 5.06 0.02 0.90
CA THR A 162 5.98 1.07 1.35
C THR A 162 5.62 2.42 0.76
N GLU A 163 5.89 3.48 1.50
CA GLU A 163 5.80 4.86 1.04
C GLU A 163 7.00 5.63 1.56
N TYR A 164 7.71 6.33 0.68
CA TYR A 164 8.88 7.12 1.04
C TYR A 164 9.15 8.22 0.02
N THR A 165 9.91 9.24 0.40
CA THR A 165 10.29 10.33 -0.50
C THR A 165 11.77 10.26 -0.81
N LEU A 166 12.14 10.53 -2.06
CA LEU A 166 13.50 10.77 -2.47
C LEU A 166 13.72 12.25 -2.78
N LYS A 167 14.89 12.77 -2.43
CA LYS A 167 15.38 14.08 -2.85
C LYS A 167 16.83 13.93 -3.26
N ASN A 168 17.19 14.39 -4.47
CA ASN A 168 18.53 14.22 -5.03
C ASN A 168 19.04 12.75 -4.94
N ARG A 169 18.16 11.78 -5.23
CA ARG A 169 18.43 10.32 -5.14
C ARG A 169 18.73 9.76 -3.75
N ASN A 170 18.45 10.50 -2.67
CA ASN A 170 18.56 10.01 -1.29
C ASN A 170 17.19 10.01 -0.61
N TYR A 171 16.95 9.11 0.35
CA TYR A 171 15.75 9.15 1.19
C TYR A 171 15.67 10.48 1.95
N ASP A 172 14.54 11.17 1.87
CA ASP A 172 14.36 12.47 2.51
C ASP A 172 12.88 12.67 2.88
N GLY A 173 12.59 12.72 4.17
CA GLY A 173 11.23 12.78 4.71
C GLY A 173 10.74 11.45 5.28
N LEU A 174 9.41 11.34 5.43
CA LEU A 174 8.76 10.19 6.06
C LEU A 174 8.93 8.93 5.20
N PHE A 175 9.35 7.86 5.84
CA PHE A 175 9.30 6.49 5.36
C PHE A 175 8.25 5.73 6.18
N THR A 176 7.37 5.00 5.50
CA THR A 176 6.45 4.08 6.14
C THR A 176 6.44 2.76 5.38
N ARG A 177 6.37 1.66 6.13
CA ARG A 177 6.20 0.30 5.61
C ARG A 177 5.05 -0.36 6.34
N TRP A 178 4.24 -1.11 5.61
CA TRP A 178 3.13 -1.89 6.13
C TRP A 178 3.33 -3.35 5.76
N LEU A 179 2.80 -4.24 6.61
CA LEU A 179 2.67 -5.66 6.33
C LEU A 179 1.54 -5.90 5.30
N VAL A 180 1.52 -7.10 4.71
CA VAL A 180 0.49 -7.50 3.73
C VAL A 180 -0.94 -7.45 4.28
N ASN A 181 -1.09 -7.55 5.61
CA ASN A 181 -2.38 -7.44 6.32
C ASN A 181 -2.79 -5.97 6.60
N GLY A 182 -1.96 -4.99 6.23
CA GLY A 182 -2.20 -3.56 6.41
C GLY A 182 -1.76 -2.96 7.74
N VAL A 183 -1.25 -3.76 8.68
CA VAL A 183 -0.63 -3.26 9.90
C VAL A 183 0.67 -2.53 9.56
N LYS A 184 0.90 -1.35 10.16
CA LYS A 184 2.19 -0.65 10.01
C LYS A 184 3.29 -1.55 10.56
N GLU A 185 4.33 -1.81 9.78
CA GLU A 185 5.51 -2.56 10.21
C GLU A 185 6.52 -1.60 10.85
N ARG A 186 6.82 -0.49 10.16
CA ARG A 186 7.82 0.48 10.59
C ARG A 186 7.57 1.85 9.97
N GLU A 187 7.84 2.91 10.72
CA GLU A 187 7.81 4.28 10.24
C GLU A 187 8.95 5.09 10.86
N GLY A 188 9.41 6.10 10.14
CA GLY A 188 10.37 7.06 10.64
C GLY A 188 10.83 8.02 9.56
N THR A 189 11.69 8.95 9.92
CA THR A 189 12.15 9.99 9.00
C THR A 189 13.57 9.69 8.52
N PHE A 190 13.82 10.02 7.26
CA PHE A 190 15.15 10.14 6.71
C PHE A 190 15.47 11.61 6.44
N THR A 191 16.74 12.00 6.55
CA THR A 191 17.24 13.30 6.10
C THR A 191 18.52 13.06 5.32
N ASN A 192 18.55 13.47 4.04
CA ASN A 192 19.67 13.25 3.12
C ASN A 192 20.21 11.80 3.12
N GLY A 193 19.31 10.82 3.16
CA GLY A 193 19.62 9.39 3.11
C GLY A 193 19.90 8.74 4.46
N LYS A 194 19.93 9.50 5.57
CA LYS A 194 20.23 8.97 6.90
C LYS A 194 18.98 8.88 7.74
N LYS A 195 18.82 7.83 8.56
CA LYS A 195 17.71 7.77 9.53
C LYS A 195 17.88 8.89 10.54
N ASP A 196 16.87 9.71 10.72
CA ASP A 196 16.91 10.86 11.62
C ASP A 196 15.57 11.07 12.31
N GLY A 197 15.61 11.43 13.58
CA GLY A 197 14.43 11.60 14.42
C GLY A 197 13.78 10.28 14.85
N LYS A 198 12.46 10.35 15.13
CA LYS A 198 11.72 9.25 15.72
C LYS A 198 11.48 8.12 14.71
N TRP A 199 11.85 6.92 15.10
CA TRP A 199 11.50 5.68 14.41
C TRP A 199 10.65 4.81 15.32
N THR A 200 9.62 4.19 14.74
CA THR A 200 8.72 3.27 15.44
C THR A 200 8.60 1.98 14.64
N GLN A 201 8.57 0.85 15.33
CA GLN A 201 8.26 -0.46 14.77
C GLN A 201 7.10 -1.06 15.57
N TRP A 202 6.24 -1.83 14.91
CA TRP A 202 5.13 -2.54 15.52
C TRP A 202 5.28 -4.04 15.31
N TYR A 203 4.59 -4.80 16.16
CA TYR A 203 4.31 -6.20 15.96
C TYR A 203 3.15 -6.38 14.97
N ASP A 204 3.00 -7.59 14.43
CA ASP A 204 1.94 -7.96 13.48
C ASP A 204 0.52 -7.79 14.03
N ASN A 205 0.37 -7.74 15.36
CA ASN A 205 -0.89 -7.47 16.04
C ASN A 205 -1.22 -5.97 16.19
N GLY A 206 -0.35 -5.08 15.69
CA GLY A 206 -0.53 -3.64 15.73
C GLY A 206 -0.06 -2.95 17.02
N HIS A 207 0.40 -3.69 18.03
CA HIS A 207 1.07 -3.07 19.19
C HIS A 207 2.46 -2.60 18.82
N LYS A 208 2.91 -1.49 19.42
CA LYS A 208 4.29 -1.03 19.23
C LYS A 208 5.26 -2.10 19.76
N MET A 209 6.37 -2.28 19.05
CA MET A 209 7.50 -3.09 19.46
C MET A 209 8.55 -2.20 20.11
N TYR A 210 8.90 -1.10 19.44
CA TYR A 210 9.73 -0.05 20.01
C TYR A 210 9.52 1.28 19.30
N GLU A 211 9.91 2.36 19.97
CA GLU A 211 10.16 3.66 19.38
C GLU A 211 11.46 4.23 19.93
N GLY A 212 12.23 4.91 19.09
CA GLY A 212 13.51 5.51 19.48
C GLY A 212 13.84 6.71 18.63
N ILE A 213 14.59 7.65 19.20
CA ILE A 213 15.18 8.77 18.44
C ILE A 213 16.51 8.29 17.86
N TYR A 214 16.62 8.33 16.54
CA TYR A 214 17.84 7.98 15.82
C TYR A 214 18.51 9.25 15.29
N LYS A 215 19.82 9.20 15.21
CA LYS A 215 20.64 10.21 14.56
C LYS A 215 21.57 9.54 13.57
N GLY A 216 21.41 9.93 12.31
CA GLY A 216 22.22 9.45 11.23
C GLY A 216 23.59 10.11 11.23
N LEU A 217 24.66 9.31 11.23
CA LEU A 217 26.03 9.83 11.23
C LEU A 217 26.46 10.22 9.81
N ASP A 218 26.53 9.25 8.91
CA ASP A 218 26.81 9.41 7.49
C ASP A 218 25.98 8.40 6.68
N LYS A 219 26.15 8.40 5.35
CA LYS A 219 25.34 7.56 4.44
C LYS A 219 25.69 6.06 4.52
N TRP A 220 26.88 5.73 5.02
CA TRP A 220 27.43 4.37 5.04
C TRP A 220 27.47 3.76 6.44
N SER A 221 27.36 4.59 7.47
CA SER A 221 27.32 4.17 8.87
C SER A 221 25.91 3.81 9.34
N ASP A 222 25.83 2.85 10.25
CA ASP A 222 24.59 2.52 10.94
C ASP A 222 24.12 3.71 11.80
N PRO A 223 22.82 4.04 11.78
CA PRO A 223 22.28 5.12 12.58
C PRO A 223 22.29 4.72 14.06
N GLN A 224 22.68 5.66 14.91
CA GLN A 224 22.73 5.45 16.34
C GLN A 224 21.46 5.96 17.00
N LEU A 225 21.09 5.33 18.13
CA LEU A 225 20.08 5.90 19.01
C LEU A 225 20.68 7.09 19.77
N ASP A 226 20.00 8.23 19.72
CA ASP A 226 20.42 9.47 20.39
C ASP A 226 19.17 10.21 20.88
N GLY A 227 18.74 9.86 22.09
CA GLY A 227 17.53 10.36 22.72
C GLY A 227 16.67 9.24 23.31
N LEU A 228 15.39 9.55 23.52
CA LEU A 228 14.46 8.68 24.22
C LEU A 228 14.21 7.37 23.45
N TYR A 229 14.19 6.27 24.19
CA TYR A 229 13.81 4.94 23.72
C TYR A 229 12.71 4.35 24.59
N THR A 230 11.73 3.72 23.96
CA THR A 230 10.74 2.88 24.64
C THR A 230 10.57 1.58 23.86
N GLY A 231 10.59 0.46 24.56
CA GLY A 231 10.28 -0.86 24.04
C GLY A 231 9.05 -1.42 24.73
N TRP A 232 8.28 -2.22 24.00
CA TRP A 232 7.05 -2.86 24.48
C TRP A 232 7.05 -4.34 24.17
N TYR A 233 6.27 -5.08 24.94
CA TYR A 233 5.89 -6.45 24.61
C TYR A 233 4.76 -6.47 23.58
N ASP A 234 4.58 -7.62 22.95
CA ASP A 234 3.48 -7.93 22.04
C ASP A 234 2.09 -7.74 22.67
N ASN A 235 1.95 -7.78 24.00
CA ASN A 235 0.69 -7.48 24.69
C ASN A 235 0.45 -5.98 24.93
N GLY A 236 1.36 -5.11 24.49
CA GLY A 236 1.26 -3.65 24.65
C GLY A 236 1.83 -3.12 25.97
N GLU A 237 2.24 -3.98 26.90
CA GLU A 237 2.88 -3.56 28.14
C GLU A 237 4.30 -3.04 27.87
N LYS A 238 4.74 -2.04 28.65
CA LYS A 238 6.11 -1.53 28.54
C LYS A 238 7.09 -2.65 28.90
N ARG A 239 8.18 -2.72 28.13
CA ARG A 239 9.29 -3.66 28.35
C ARG A 239 10.54 -2.94 28.82
N SER A 240 10.81 -1.77 28.26
CA SER A 240 12.03 -1.01 28.53
C SER A 240 11.84 0.47 28.23
N TYR A 241 12.49 1.34 28.98
CA TYR A 241 12.41 2.79 28.81
C TYR A 241 13.70 3.42 29.31
N GLY A 242 14.25 4.36 28.55
CA GLY A 242 15.45 5.08 28.92
C GLY A 242 15.92 5.98 27.80
N THR A 243 17.11 6.53 27.95
CA THR A 243 17.73 7.42 26.97
C THR A 243 19.00 6.78 26.45
N TYR A 244 19.26 6.96 25.16
CA TYR A 244 20.57 6.71 24.57
C TYR A 244 21.26 8.04 24.27
N LYS A 245 22.60 8.04 24.30
CA LYS A 245 23.45 9.12 23.83
C LYS A 245 24.51 8.50 22.93
N VAL A 246 24.50 8.84 21.64
CA VAL A 246 25.49 8.34 20.66
C VAL A 246 25.60 6.79 20.68
N GLY A 247 24.45 6.12 20.71
CA GLY A 247 24.34 4.65 20.68
C GLY A 247 24.50 3.96 22.04
N GLU A 248 24.88 4.67 23.09
CA GLU A 248 25.10 4.11 24.43
C GLU A 248 23.97 4.49 25.39
N LYS A 249 23.64 3.61 26.35
CA LYS A 249 22.64 3.91 27.38
C LYS A 249 23.12 5.08 28.23
N ASP A 250 22.25 6.04 28.49
CA ASP A 250 22.53 7.23 29.29
C ASP A 250 21.43 7.47 30.33
N GLY A 251 21.82 7.76 31.57
CA GLY A 251 20.93 8.01 32.67
C GLY A 251 20.11 6.79 33.11
N LYS A 252 18.89 7.04 33.57
CA LYS A 252 18.03 6.01 34.16
C LYS A 252 17.35 5.17 33.09
N TRP A 253 17.56 3.86 33.19
CA TRP A 253 16.86 2.84 32.45
C TRP A 253 15.92 2.07 33.36
N THR A 254 14.75 1.73 32.85
CA THR A 254 13.76 0.91 33.58
C THR A 254 13.26 -0.19 32.67
N TYR A 255 13.15 -1.38 33.24
CA TYR A 255 12.68 -2.58 32.58
C TYR A 255 11.51 -3.17 33.35
N TRP A 256 10.62 -3.83 32.63
CA TRP A 256 9.43 -4.44 33.19
C TRP A 256 9.27 -5.87 32.68
N TYR A 257 8.64 -6.71 33.49
CA TYR A 257 8.13 -8.00 33.08
C TYR A 257 6.86 -7.83 32.23
N LYS A 258 6.50 -8.89 31.50
CA LYS A 258 5.29 -8.91 30.67
C LYS A 258 3.97 -8.69 31.44
N ASN A 259 4.00 -8.88 32.77
CA ASN A 259 2.87 -8.60 33.67
C ASN A 259 2.81 -7.12 34.14
N GLY A 260 3.68 -6.25 33.62
CA GLY A 260 3.72 -4.82 33.95
C GLY A 260 4.47 -4.49 35.23
N GLN A 261 4.92 -5.48 36.01
CA GLN A 261 5.74 -5.22 37.18
C GLN A 261 7.17 -4.85 36.80
N LYS A 262 7.79 -3.95 37.57
CA LYS A 262 9.18 -3.56 37.35
C LYS A 262 10.08 -4.78 37.52
N MET A 263 11.04 -4.93 36.60
CA MET A 263 12.05 -5.99 36.59
C MET A 263 13.40 -5.43 37.04
N ASP A 264 13.80 -4.31 36.45
CA ASP A 264 15.10 -3.70 36.71
C ASP A 264 15.04 -2.18 36.59
N GLU A 265 15.95 -1.52 37.29
CA GLU A 265 16.23 -0.09 37.20
C GLU A 265 17.75 0.09 37.23
N GLU A 266 18.28 0.54 36.11
CA GLU A 266 19.71 0.73 35.90
C GLU A 266 20.00 2.24 35.79
N ILE A 267 21.15 2.70 36.29
CA ILE A 267 21.64 4.07 36.05
C ILE A 267 22.96 3.95 35.30
N TYR A 268 23.03 4.60 34.13
CA TYR A 268 24.23 4.68 33.31
C TYR A 268 24.81 6.08 33.30
N LYS A 269 26.14 6.15 33.16
CA LYS A 269 26.87 7.38 32.87
C LYS A 269 28.01 7.06 31.93
N ASP A 270 28.14 7.80 30.83
CA ASP A 270 29.18 7.63 29.81
C ASP A 270 29.27 6.17 29.31
N GLY A 271 28.10 5.55 29.10
CA GLY A 271 27.96 4.16 28.65
C GLY A 271 28.16 3.09 29.73
N GLU A 272 28.65 3.47 30.91
CA GLU A 272 28.95 2.53 31.99
C GLU A 272 27.81 2.41 33.00
N LEU A 273 27.53 1.17 33.45
CA LEU A 273 26.53 0.88 34.48
C LEU A 273 27.06 1.32 35.85
N ILE A 274 26.35 2.24 36.50
CA ILE A 274 26.70 2.78 37.82
C ILE A 274 25.96 2.05 38.95
N THR A 275 24.65 1.88 38.80
CA THR A 275 23.81 1.18 39.78
C THR A 275 22.75 0.35 39.11
N GLU A 276 22.37 -0.75 39.74
CA GLU A 276 21.30 -1.66 39.29
C GLU A 276 20.42 -1.99 40.50
N LYS A 277 19.11 -2.08 40.28
CA LYS A 277 18.16 -2.56 41.28
C LYS A 277 17.20 -3.53 40.62
N LYS A 278 17.15 -4.76 41.13
CA LYS A 278 16.32 -5.84 40.56
C LYS A 278 15.09 -6.13 41.40
N TRP A 279 14.03 -6.54 40.72
CA TRP A 279 12.76 -6.97 41.32
C TRP A 279 12.35 -8.34 40.76
N ASN A 280 11.69 -9.13 41.61
CA ASN A 280 11.06 -10.38 41.25
C ASN A 280 9.74 -10.15 40.51
N LYS A 281 9.22 -11.21 39.86
CA LYS A 281 7.94 -11.19 39.13
C LYS A 281 6.70 -10.98 40.00
N ASP A 282 6.85 -10.94 41.32
CA ASP A 282 5.80 -10.60 42.29
C ASP A 282 5.92 -9.15 42.82
N GLY A 283 6.97 -8.42 42.44
CA GLY A 283 7.24 -7.04 42.82
C GLY A 283 8.13 -6.90 44.05
N SER A 284 8.58 -8.00 44.67
CA SER A 284 9.56 -7.95 45.75
C SER A 284 10.95 -7.56 45.21
N VAL A 285 11.72 -6.78 45.99
CA VAL A 285 13.10 -6.39 45.62
C VAL A 285 14.02 -7.59 45.81
N ASN A 286 14.83 -7.91 44.81
CA ASN A 286 15.85 -8.94 44.93
C ASN A 286 16.98 -8.39 45.83
N LYS A 287 17.21 -9.04 46.98
CA LYS A 287 18.21 -8.61 47.97
C LYS A 287 19.62 -9.04 47.58
#